data_AF-A0A9D2C1T1-F1
#
_entry.id   AF-A0A9D2C1T1-F1
#
_cell.length_a   1.000
_cell.length_b   1.000
_cell.length_c   1.000
_cell.angle_alpha   90.00
_cell.angle_beta   90.00
_cell.angle_gamma   90.00
#
_symmetry.space_group_name_H-M   'P 1'
#
loop_
_entity.id
_entity.type
_entity.pdbx_description
1 polymer ?
#
loop_
_entity_poly.entity_id
_entity_poly.type
_entity_poly.pdbx_seq_one_letter_code
_entity_poly.pdbx_strand_id
1 'polypeptide(L)'
;MKSHRSILCCLLAAALCCLLAACSPQSTPEETPSPSPTASASSQEETRIEIVIPASYLEGMTLQEVQEAAKEQGADSVTQDPDGSFRYEMTATAHRRLVSEMRATLMENVSQIPGGENYPSIQSASLSDDLTTLTLTADREAYQSSNDRTIVRAVWPSLEIYYYFNKEDPSDKSLAVTVNDTEGAVIESFSWPEEATEEPSASSQASESSSPSSDSSSEASSSESE
;
A
#
# COMPACT_ATOMS: atom_id res chain seq x y z
N MET A 1 -2.02 -9.84 -13.14
CA MET A 1 -1.97 -10.47 -11.79
C MET A 1 -0.70 -11.29 -11.52
N LYS A 2 0.20 -11.54 -12.49
CA LYS A 2 1.51 -12.17 -12.24
C LYS A 2 2.61 -11.14 -11.90
N SER A 3 2.37 -9.85 -12.12
CA SER A 3 3.35 -8.76 -11.95
C SER A 3 3.62 -8.38 -10.49
N HIS A 4 2.60 -8.31 -9.62
CA HIS A 4 2.81 -7.98 -8.19
C HIS A 4 3.65 -9.03 -7.44
N ARG A 5 3.48 -10.30 -7.81
CA ARG A 5 4.25 -11.44 -7.27
C ARG A 5 5.74 -11.36 -7.65
N SER A 6 6.02 -10.86 -8.84
CA SER A 6 7.40 -10.68 -9.32
C SER A 6 8.09 -9.47 -8.68
N ILE A 7 7.36 -8.37 -8.42
CA ILE A 7 7.94 -7.14 -7.85
C ILE A 7 8.35 -7.34 -6.38
N LEU A 8 7.53 -8.04 -5.57
CA LEU A 8 7.85 -8.34 -4.17
C LEU A 8 9.05 -9.30 -4.03
N CYS A 9 9.14 -10.33 -4.87
CA CYS A 9 10.30 -11.23 -4.93
C CYS A 9 11.58 -10.52 -5.39
N CYS A 10 11.49 -9.54 -6.31
CA CYS A 10 12.66 -8.80 -6.79
C CYS A 10 13.24 -7.85 -5.74
N LEU A 11 12.39 -7.22 -4.91
CA LEU A 11 12.84 -6.36 -3.81
C LEU A 11 13.60 -7.15 -2.73
N LEU A 12 13.18 -8.39 -2.44
CA LEU A 12 13.86 -9.29 -1.51
C LEU A 12 15.20 -9.83 -2.06
N ALA A 13 15.32 -10.03 -3.37
CA ALA A 13 16.55 -10.57 -3.98
C ALA A 13 17.67 -9.52 -4.18
N ALA A 14 17.34 -8.24 -4.37
CA ALA A 14 18.33 -7.19 -4.63
C ALA A 14 19.22 -6.87 -3.41
N ALA A 15 18.73 -7.09 -2.19
CA ALA A 15 19.49 -6.91 -0.95
C ALA A 15 20.61 -7.96 -0.76
N LEU A 16 20.57 -9.08 -1.51
CA LEU A 16 21.49 -10.21 -1.35
C LEU A 16 22.85 -10.00 -2.06
N CYS A 17 22.94 -9.09 -3.04
CA CYS A 17 24.14 -8.98 -3.89
C CYS A 17 25.26 -8.07 -3.36
N CYS A 18 25.06 -7.33 -2.26
CA CYS A 18 26.04 -6.34 -1.79
C CYS A 18 26.98 -6.82 -0.67
N LEU A 19 26.85 -8.06 -0.17
CA LEU A 19 27.57 -8.50 1.04
C LEU A 19 28.81 -9.40 0.80
N LEU A 20 29.23 -9.64 -0.44
CA LEU A 20 30.33 -10.57 -0.73
C LEU A 20 31.67 -9.92 -1.14
N ALA A 21 31.91 -8.67 -0.75
CA ALA A 21 33.20 -8.02 -0.98
C ALA A 21 33.79 -7.40 0.30
N ALA A 22 34.29 -8.25 1.20
CA ALA A 22 35.33 -7.87 2.16
C ALA A 22 36.21 -9.08 2.52
N CYS A 23 37.41 -9.14 1.92
CA CYS A 23 38.57 -9.97 2.31
C CYS A 23 39.02 -9.61 3.75
N SER A 24 39.63 -10.44 4.61
CA SER A 24 40.84 -11.32 4.55
C SER A 24 41.16 -11.75 6.02
N PRO A 25 42.26 -12.46 6.39
CA PRO A 25 42.80 -13.76 5.96
C PRO A 25 43.10 -14.77 7.12
N GLN A 26 43.15 -16.07 6.79
CA GLN A 26 44.15 -17.12 7.15
C GLN A 26 44.59 -17.46 8.62
N SER A 27 44.43 -18.78 8.93
CA SER A 27 45.31 -19.73 9.69
C SER A 27 44.96 -20.24 11.13
N THR A 28 44.46 -21.50 11.15
CA THR A 28 44.77 -22.70 11.99
C THR A 28 44.43 -22.79 13.50
N PRO A 29 44.15 -24.03 14.02
CA PRO A 29 43.31 -24.33 15.19
C PRO A 29 44.08 -24.76 16.46
N GLU A 30 43.44 -24.67 17.64
CA GLU A 30 43.80 -25.49 18.82
C GLU A 30 42.61 -25.66 19.79
N GLU A 31 42.62 -26.77 20.51
CA GLU A 31 41.54 -27.42 21.26
C GLU A 31 41.54 -27.02 22.78
N THR A 32 40.34 -26.71 23.33
CA THR A 32 39.75 -26.94 24.69
C THR A 32 40.67 -26.97 25.95
N PRO A 33 40.37 -26.28 27.10
CA PRO A 33 39.14 -26.50 27.87
C PRO A 33 38.51 -25.32 28.66
N SER A 34 37.23 -25.56 29.02
CA SER A 34 36.34 -24.78 29.92
C SER A 34 36.99 -24.40 31.27
N PRO A 35 36.65 -23.23 31.83
CA PRO A 35 35.59 -23.20 32.84
C PRO A 35 34.62 -22.03 32.69
N SER A 36 33.33 -22.27 32.91
CA SER A 36 32.34 -21.22 33.19
C SER A 36 32.77 -20.37 34.38
N PRO A 37 32.53 -19.07 34.30
CA PRO A 37 31.74 -18.43 35.34
C PRO A 37 30.49 -17.81 34.73
N THR A 38 29.37 -18.09 35.39
CA THR A 38 28.10 -17.38 35.35
C THR A 38 28.31 -15.87 35.14
N ALA A 39 28.22 -15.42 33.89
CA ALA A 39 27.92 -14.03 33.59
C ALA A 39 26.41 -13.91 33.63
N SER A 40 25.93 -13.38 34.75
CA SER A 40 24.57 -12.90 34.92
C SER A 40 24.29 -11.89 33.81
N ALA A 41 23.68 -12.36 32.71
CA ALA A 41 23.02 -11.49 31.76
C ALA A 41 21.82 -10.93 32.51
N SER A 42 21.96 -9.70 33.00
CA SER A 42 20.82 -8.89 33.41
C SER A 42 19.98 -8.67 32.15
N SER A 43 19.08 -9.60 31.86
CA SER A 43 18.02 -9.46 30.88
C SER A 43 17.12 -8.34 31.39
N GLN A 44 17.45 -7.09 31.03
CA GLN A 44 16.44 -6.05 31.05
C GLN A 44 15.34 -6.54 30.12
N GLU A 45 14.17 -6.86 30.67
CA GLU A 45 13.00 -7.21 29.89
C GLU A 45 12.69 -6.03 28.97
N GLU A 46 12.97 -6.23 27.69
CA GLU A 46 12.66 -5.25 26.67
C GLU A 46 11.15 -5.21 26.46
N THR A 47 10.58 -4.00 26.40
CA THR A 47 9.16 -3.80 26.12
C THR A 47 8.76 -4.49 24.81
N ARG A 48 7.64 -5.22 24.84
CA ARG A 48 7.05 -5.86 23.66
C ARG A 48 6.05 -4.94 23.00
N ILE A 49 6.04 -4.95 21.68
CA ILE A 49 5.13 -4.19 20.83
C ILE A 49 4.27 -5.17 20.05
N GLU A 50 2.97 -4.89 20.04
CA GLU A 50 1.98 -5.63 19.28
C GLU A 50 1.43 -4.76 18.15
N ILE A 51 1.30 -5.36 16.96
CA ILE A 51 0.76 -4.75 15.74
C ILE A 51 -0.25 -5.71 15.13
N VAL A 52 -1.37 -5.18 14.63
CA VAL A 52 -2.40 -5.96 13.92
C VAL A 52 -2.50 -5.46 12.50
N ILE A 53 -2.32 -6.36 11.54
CA ILE A 53 -2.44 -6.09 10.10
C ILE A 53 -3.72 -6.75 9.58
N PRO A 54 -4.66 -6.02 8.96
CA PRO A 54 -5.87 -6.61 8.40
C PRO A 54 -5.58 -7.64 7.32
N ALA A 55 -6.45 -8.65 7.21
CA ALA A 55 -6.33 -9.74 6.25
C ALA A 55 -6.17 -9.27 4.79
N SER A 56 -6.82 -8.16 4.43
CA SER A 56 -6.84 -7.60 3.07
C SER A 56 -5.45 -7.26 2.52
N TYR A 57 -4.47 -6.98 3.38
CA TYR A 57 -3.10 -6.66 2.95
C TYR A 57 -2.21 -7.89 2.74
N LEU A 58 -2.64 -9.05 3.24
CA LEU A 58 -1.87 -10.30 3.21
C LEU A 58 -2.65 -11.40 2.47
N GLU A 59 -3.61 -11.01 1.64
CA GLU A 59 -4.43 -11.95 0.86
C GLU A 59 -3.58 -12.88 0.00
N GLY A 60 -3.86 -14.18 0.12
CA GLY A 60 -3.16 -15.21 -0.63
C GLY A 60 -1.81 -15.63 -0.05
N MET A 61 -1.39 -15.08 1.10
CA MET A 61 -0.29 -15.62 1.89
C MET A 61 -0.81 -16.60 2.94
N THR A 62 -0.06 -17.68 3.16
CA THR A 62 -0.28 -18.61 4.27
C THR A 62 0.33 -18.08 5.56
N LEU A 63 -0.18 -18.53 6.71
CA LEU A 63 0.42 -18.18 8.01
C LEU A 63 1.91 -18.52 8.08
N GLN A 64 2.34 -19.62 7.46
CA GLN A 64 3.74 -20.01 7.44
C GLN A 64 4.62 -19.02 6.67
N GLU A 65 4.18 -18.57 5.50
CA GLU A 65 4.90 -17.57 4.69
C GLU A 65 5.01 -16.23 5.45
N VAL A 66 3.94 -15.82 6.13
CA VAL A 66 3.93 -14.60 6.95
C VAL A 66 4.89 -14.73 8.14
N GLN A 67 4.87 -15.87 8.84
CA GLN A 67 5.78 -16.13 9.97
C GLN A 67 7.25 -16.12 9.56
N GLU A 68 7.57 -16.70 8.39
CA GLU A 68 8.93 -16.73 7.86
C GLU A 68 9.43 -15.31 7.56
N ALA A 69 8.64 -14.52 6.81
CA ALA A 69 8.98 -13.12 6.51
C ALA A 69 9.10 -12.26 7.78
N ALA A 70 8.17 -12.43 8.74
CA ALA A 70 8.18 -11.65 9.98
C ALA A 70 9.40 -11.95 10.86
N LYS A 71 9.84 -13.22 10.89
CA LYS A 71 11.03 -13.63 11.65
C LYS A 71 12.30 -12.98 11.11
N GLU A 72 12.45 -12.88 9.79
CA GLU A 72 13.57 -12.13 9.17
C GLU A 72 13.57 -10.65 9.58
N GLN A 73 12.37 -10.10 9.80
CA GLN A 73 12.17 -8.73 10.25
C GLN A 73 12.23 -8.54 11.78
N GLY A 74 12.57 -9.60 12.53
CA GLY A 74 12.78 -9.54 13.98
C GLY A 74 11.52 -9.65 14.82
N ALA A 75 10.43 -10.19 14.26
CA ALA A 75 9.26 -10.59 15.04
C ALA A 75 9.55 -11.86 15.86
N ASP A 76 9.09 -11.87 17.12
CA ASP A 76 9.15 -13.02 18.01
C ASP A 76 8.05 -14.03 17.67
N SER A 77 6.85 -13.53 17.34
CA SER A 77 5.70 -14.35 16.99
C SER A 77 4.78 -13.66 15.99
N VAL A 78 4.08 -14.47 15.18
CA VAL A 78 2.94 -14.05 14.38
C VAL A 78 1.82 -15.07 14.54
N THR A 79 0.61 -14.58 14.82
CA THR A 79 -0.61 -15.37 14.90
C THR A 79 -1.66 -14.82 13.94
N GLN A 80 -2.64 -15.65 13.58
CA GLN A 80 -3.78 -15.24 12.78
C GLN A 80 -5.03 -15.24 13.65
N ASP A 81 -5.73 -14.11 13.67
CA ASP A 81 -6.97 -13.92 14.41
C ASP A 81 -8.16 -14.55 13.65
N PRO A 82 -9.31 -14.78 14.31
CA PRO A 82 -10.48 -15.40 13.68
C PRO A 82 -11.07 -14.62 12.50
N ASP A 83 -10.85 -13.31 12.43
CA ASP A 83 -11.25 -12.45 11.31
C ASP A 83 -10.24 -12.46 10.14
N GLY A 84 -9.17 -13.26 10.27
CA GLY A 84 -8.12 -13.43 9.28
C GLY A 84 -6.98 -12.42 9.39
N SER A 85 -7.07 -11.42 10.26
CA SER A 85 -5.99 -10.46 10.50
C SER A 85 -4.78 -11.15 11.15
N PHE A 86 -3.60 -10.54 10.99
CA PHE A 86 -2.35 -11.07 11.52
C PHE A 86 -1.82 -10.18 12.64
N ARG A 87 -1.54 -10.80 13.79
CA ARG A 87 -1.00 -10.14 14.97
C ARG A 87 0.49 -10.47 15.10
N TYR A 88 1.31 -9.43 15.13
CA TYR A 88 2.76 -9.49 15.25
C TYR A 88 3.18 -9.09 16.65
N GLU A 89 4.10 -9.83 17.24
CA GLU A 89 4.77 -9.47 18.49
C GLU A 89 6.27 -9.34 18.24
N MET A 90 6.87 -8.24 18.68
CA MET A 90 8.31 -7.98 18.55
C MET A 90 8.83 -7.11 19.69
N THR A 91 10.16 -7.06 19.88
CA THR A 91 10.73 -6.10 20.84
C THR A 91 10.60 -4.65 20.35
N ALA A 92 10.60 -3.70 21.28
CA ALA A 92 10.59 -2.27 20.94
C ALA A 92 11.78 -1.86 20.05
N THR A 93 12.96 -2.46 20.19
CA THR A 93 14.11 -2.20 19.30
C THR A 93 13.91 -2.78 17.92
N ALA A 94 13.40 -4.02 17.80
CA ALA A 94 13.06 -4.61 16.50
C ALA A 94 12.01 -3.77 15.77
N HIS A 95 10.98 -3.33 16.49
CA HIS A 95 9.94 -2.43 15.98
C HIS A 95 10.49 -1.12 15.42
N ARG A 96 11.28 -0.37 16.19
CA ARG A 96 11.88 0.89 15.72
C ARG A 96 12.76 0.72 14.48
N ARG A 97 13.53 -0.37 14.45
CA ARG A 97 14.36 -0.70 13.28
C ARG A 97 13.48 -0.96 12.05
N LEU A 98 12.47 -1.83 12.19
CA LEU A 98 11.56 -2.19 11.12
C LEU A 98 10.83 -0.96 10.55
N VAL A 99 10.25 -0.12 11.41
CA VAL A 99 9.57 1.11 10.97
C VAL A 99 10.53 2.03 10.21
N SER A 100 11.77 2.18 10.67
CA SER A 100 12.78 3.00 9.97
C SER A 100 13.15 2.43 8.60
N GLU A 101 13.34 1.12 8.50
CA GLU A 101 13.66 0.42 7.24
C GLU A 101 12.49 0.49 6.26
N MET A 102 11.25 0.32 6.74
CA MET A 102 10.04 0.48 5.94
C MET A 102 9.93 1.90 5.39
N ARG A 103 10.14 2.93 6.21
CA ARG A 103 10.14 4.33 5.74
C ARG A 103 11.17 4.55 4.63
N ALA A 104 12.40 4.10 4.83
CA ALA A 104 13.46 4.25 3.83
C ALA A 104 13.10 3.54 2.52
N THR A 105 12.61 2.30 2.62
CA THR A 105 12.20 1.50 1.47
C THR A 105 11.02 2.12 0.72
N LEU A 106 10.04 2.70 1.43
CA LEU A 106 8.93 3.42 0.82
C LEU A 106 9.39 4.62 0.01
N MET A 107 10.24 5.47 0.60
CA MET A 107 10.78 6.66 -0.08
C MET A 107 11.59 6.28 -1.31
N GLU A 108 12.43 5.25 -1.20
CA GLU A 108 13.20 4.71 -2.32
C GLU A 108 12.27 4.20 -3.42
N ASN A 109 11.31 3.32 -3.07
CA ASN A 109 10.38 2.74 -4.04
C ASN A 109 9.61 3.83 -4.79
N VAL A 110 9.12 4.86 -4.10
CA VAL A 110 8.41 5.99 -4.76
C VAL A 110 9.32 6.70 -5.74
N SER A 111 10.58 6.94 -5.39
CA SER A 111 11.53 7.61 -6.29
C SER A 111 11.83 6.83 -7.57
N GLN A 112 11.60 5.51 -7.57
CA GLN A 112 11.83 4.61 -8.70
C GLN A 112 10.59 4.36 -9.56
N ILE A 113 9.40 4.85 -9.17
CA ILE A 113 8.17 4.71 -9.98
C ILE A 113 8.22 5.47 -11.32
N PRO A 114 8.74 6.71 -11.39
CA PRO A 114 8.77 7.51 -12.62
C PRO A 114 9.52 6.82 -13.77
N GLY A 115 9.14 7.17 -15.01
CA GLY A 115 9.78 6.63 -16.21
C GLY A 115 9.39 5.18 -16.57
N GLY A 116 8.49 4.55 -15.82
CA GLY A 116 7.88 3.27 -16.16
C GLY A 116 6.73 3.40 -17.18
N GLU A 117 6.42 2.32 -17.89
CA GLU A 117 5.34 2.27 -18.90
C GLU A 117 3.94 2.62 -18.34
N ASN A 118 3.74 2.46 -17.03
CA ASN A 118 2.45 2.71 -16.39
C ASN A 118 2.17 4.20 -16.15
N TYR A 119 3.22 5.03 -16.08
CA TYR A 119 3.13 6.46 -15.72
C TYR A 119 4.03 7.32 -16.63
N PRO A 120 3.83 7.27 -17.97
CA PRO A 120 4.78 7.83 -18.94
C PRO A 120 4.94 9.35 -18.89
N SER A 121 3.99 10.08 -18.29
CA SER A 121 4.09 11.55 -18.12
C SER A 121 4.92 11.95 -16.89
N ILE A 122 5.10 11.04 -15.92
CA ILE A 122 5.76 11.33 -14.64
C ILE A 122 7.28 11.22 -14.81
N GLN A 123 7.97 12.32 -14.50
CA GLN A 123 9.42 12.45 -14.61
C GLN A 123 10.13 12.26 -13.27
N SER A 124 9.50 12.66 -12.16
CA SER A 124 10.01 12.42 -10.81
C SER A 124 8.86 12.28 -9.81
N ALA A 125 9.11 11.55 -8.72
CA ALA A 125 8.19 11.39 -7.60
C ALA A 125 8.98 11.36 -6.28
N SER A 126 8.43 12.00 -5.25
CA SER A 126 9.04 12.01 -3.91
C SER A 126 7.99 12.12 -2.82
N LEU A 127 8.20 11.41 -1.72
CA LEU A 127 7.46 11.61 -0.48
C LEU A 127 8.14 12.64 0.41
N SER A 128 7.36 13.43 1.15
CA SER A 128 7.83 14.26 2.25
C SER A 128 8.40 13.41 3.39
N ASP A 129 9.19 14.03 4.26
CA ASP A 129 9.84 13.30 5.36
C ASP A 129 8.85 12.68 6.36
N ASP A 130 7.71 13.31 6.56
CA ASP A 130 6.59 12.83 7.38
C ASP A 130 5.62 11.92 6.60
N LEU A 131 5.91 11.62 5.33
CA LEU A 131 5.14 10.77 4.43
C LEU A 131 3.71 11.26 4.15
N THR A 132 3.37 12.51 4.47
CA THR A 132 2.03 13.08 4.25
C THR A 132 1.85 13.75 2.91
N THR A 133 2.92 13.96 2.14
CA THR A 133 2.86 14.61 0.83
C THR A 133 3.62 13.83 -0.23
N LEU A 134 2.96 13.55 -1.35
CA LEU A 134 3.56 13.06 -2.58
C LEU A 134 3.68 14.21 -3.57
N THR A 135 4.91 14.53 -3.94
CA THR A 135 5.19 15.53 -4.99
C THR A 135 5.60 14.81 -6.27
N LEU A 136 4.95 15.18 -7.37
CA LEU A 136 5.21 14.67 -8.71
C LEU A 136 5.66 15.82 -9.62
N THR A 137 6.61 15.55 -10.49
CA THR A 137 6.92 16.41 -11.64
C THR A 137 6.53 15.66 -12.89
N ALA A 138 5.77 16.30 -13.78
CA ALA A 138 5.25 15.68 -14.99
C ALA A 138 5.35 16.59 -16.21
N ASP A 139 5.34 15.99 -17.40
CA ASP A 139 5.01 16.74 -18.61
C ASP A 139 3.52 17.11 -18.59
N ARG A 140 3.21 18.40 -18.73
CA ARG A 140 1.84 18.93 -18.55
C ARG A 140 0.85 18.34 -19.55
N GLU A 141 1.19 18.33 -20.84
CA GLU A 141 0.27 17.88 -21.89
C GLU A 141 0.07 16.35 -21.84
N ALA A 142 1.16 15.60 -21.62
CA ALA A 142 1.10 14.16 -21.43
C ALA A 142 0.29 13.81 -20.17
N TYR A 143 0.52 14.49 -19.05
CA TYR A 143 -0.21 14.21 -17.80
C TYR A 143 -1.71 14.42 -17.98
N GLN A 144 -2.12 15.56 -18.53
CA GLN A 144 -3.54 15.90 -18.74
C GLN A 144 -4.26 14.98 -19.73
N SER A 145 -3.51 14.35 -20.65
CA SER A 145 -4.05 13.38 -21.61
C SER A 145 -3.94 11.93 -21.15
N SER A 146 -3.29 11.67 -20.01
CA SER A 146 -3.04 10.35 -19.43
C SER A 146 -3.94 10.04 -18.24
N ASN A 147 -3.75 8.86 -17.64
CA ASN A 147 -4.36 8.47 -16.37
C ASN A 147 -3.31 8.38 -15.25
N ASP A 148 -2.22 9.12 -15.37
CA ASP A 148 -1.06 9.00 -14.48
C ASP A 148 -1.33 9.51 -13.07
N ARG A 149 -2.41 10.28 -12.88
CA ARG A 149 -3.02 10.58 -11.57
C ARG A 149 -3.18 9.32 -10.70
N THR A 150 -3.40 8.16 -11.32
CA THR A 150 -3.57 6.87 -10.62
C THR A 150 -2.30 6.31 -9.99
N ILE A 151 -1.13 6.94 -10.19
CA ILE A 151 0.11 6.59 -9.48
C ILE A 151 -0.08 6.54 -7.96
N VAL A 152 -0.96 7.37 -7.41
CA VAL A 152 -1.31 7.36 -5.99
C VAL A 152 -1.81 6.00 -5.51
N ARG A 153 -2.48 5.22 -6.37
CA ARG A 153 -2.98 3.87 -6.05
C ARG A 153 -1.86 2.83 -5.93
N ALA A 154 -0.71 3.06 -6.54
CA ALA A 154 0.47 2.21 -6.34
C ALA A 154 1.21 2.54 -5.04
N VAL A 155 1.14 3.80 -4.59
CA VAL A 155 1.84 4.27 -3.38
C VAL A 155 1.01 3.99 -2.12
N TRP A 156 -0.29 4.31 -2.16
CA TRP A 156 -1.15 4.35 -0.98
C TRP A 156 -1.18 3.06 -0.14
N PRO A 157 -1.35 1.84 -0.71
CA PRO A 157 -1.38 0.63 0.10
C PRO A 157 -0.10 0.40 0.92
N SER A 158 1.04 0.86 0.41
CA SER A 158 2.32 0.70 1.10
C SER A 158 2.45 1.70 2.27
N LEU A 159 1.84 2.88 2.15
CA LEU A 159 1.72 3.83 3.26
C LEU A 159 0.78 3.30 4.36
N GLU A 160 -0.34 2.71 3.99
CA GLU A 160 -1.28 2.12 4.98
C GLU A 160 -0.61 1.01 5.80
N ILE A 161 0.14 0.12 5.14
CA ILE A 161 0.93 -0.90 5.84
C ILE A 161 1.94 -0.25 6.79
N TYR A 162 2.64 0.80 6.34
CA TYR A 162 3.55 1.55 7.21
C TYR A 162 2.83 2.15 8.42
N TYR A 163 1.66 2.75 8.25
CA TYR A 163 0.89 3.32 9.36
C TYR A 163 0.52 2.27 10.40
N TYR A 164 0.07 1.07 9.98
CA TYR A 164 -0.17 -0.02 10.93
C TYR A 164 1.09 -0.39 11.71
N PHE A 165 2.22 -0.56 11.03
CA PHE A 165 3.49 -0.86 11.69
C PHE A 165 3.97 0.31 12.56
N ASN A 166 3.68 1.56 12.22
CA ASN A 166 3.97 2.72 13.07
C ASN A 166 2.94 2.93 14.19
N LYS A 167 1.97 2.02 14.34
CA LYS A 167 0.88 2.06 15.33
C LYS A 167 -0.03 3.27 15.20
N GLU A 168 -0.27 3.69 13.96
CA GLU A 168 -1.23 4.71 13.59
C GLU A 168 -2.47 4.05 12.97
N ASP A 169 -3.63 4.69 13.09
CA ASP A 169 -4.84 4.26 12.40
C ASP A 169 -4.85 4.83 10.97
N PRO A 170 -4.78 4.00 9.91
CA PRO A 170 -4.77 4.50 8.54
C PRO A 170 -6.08 5.17 8.12
N SER A 171 -7.21 4.92 8.80
CA SER A 171 -8.50 5.52 8.46
C SER A 171 -8.55 7.04 8.75
N ASP A 172 -7.69 7.52 9.64
CA ASP A 172 -7.51 8.94 9.95
C ASP A 172 -6.44 9.61 9.06
N LYS A 173 -5.92 8.90 8.05
CA LYS A 173 -4.81 9.37 7.21
C LYS A 173 -5.27 9.73 5.82
N SER A 174 -4.57 10.71 5.27
CA SER A 174 -4.62 11.06 3.87
C SER A 174 -3.24 11.45 3.36
N LEU A 175 -3.04 11.32 2.06
CA LEU A 175 -1.86 11.73 1.33
C LEU A 175 -2.22 12.94 0.47
N ALA A 176 -1.60 14.08 0.74
CA ALA A 176 -1.67 15.23 -0.15
C ALA A 176 -0.81 14.96 -1.39
N VAL A 177 -1.38 15.10 -2.59
CA VAL A 177 -0.67 14.90 -3.85
C VAL A 177 -0.58 16.24 -4.57
N THR A 178 0.63 16.64 -4.96
CA THR A 178 0.87 17.84 -5.77
C THR A 178 1.60 17.43 -7.04
N VAL A 179 1.07 17.85 -8.19
CA VAL A 179 1.67 17.61 -9.50
C VAL A 179 2.11 18.94 -10.08
N ASN A 180 3.40 19.08 -10.36
CA ASN A 180 4.00 20.27 -10.96
C ASN A 180 4.49 19.94 -12.38
N ASP A 181 4.56 20.94 -13.24
CA ASP A 181 5.35 20.83 -14.46
C ASP A 181 6.85 21.07 -14.19
N THR A 182 7.67 20.95 -15.23
CA THR A 182 9.13 21.11 -15.16
C THR A 182 9.58 22.54 -14.85
N GLU A 183 8.69 23.53 -14.98
CA GLU A 183 8.94 24.93 -14.62
C GLU A 183 8.53 25.20 -13.16
N GLY A 184 7.94 24.22 -12.47
CA GLY A 184 7.49 24.31 -11.09
C GLY A 184 6.08 24.89 -10.93
N ALA A 185 5.32 25.08 -12.02
CA ALA A 185 3.93 25.50 -11.94
C ALA A 185 3.03 24.30 -11.63
N VAL A 186 2.10 24.50 -10.69
CA VAL A 186 1.14 23.46 -10.30
C VAL A 186 0.23 23.13 -11.49
N ILE A 187 0.14 21.84 -11.81
CA ILE A 187 -0.82 21.27 -12.76
C ILE A 187 -2.09 20.85 -12.01
N GLU A 188 -1.93 20.14 -10.90
CA GLU A 188 -3.02 19.58 -10.10
C GLU A 188 -2.61 19.47 -8.62
N SER A 189 -3.58 19.54 -7.71
CA SER A 189 -3.41 19.16 -6.31
C SER A 189 -4.68 18.47 -5.81
N PHE A 190 -4.53 17.37 -5.08
CA PHE A 190 -5.64 16.61 -4.52
C PHE A 190 -5.23 15.85 -3.25
N SER A 191 -6.20 15.28 -2.54
CA SER A 191 -5.96 14.40 -1.39
C SER A 191 -6.40 12.97 -1.73
N TRP A 192 -5.72 11.97 -1.17
CA TRP A 192 -6.07 10.56 -1.30
C TRP A 192 -6.08 9.86 0.07
N PRO A 193 -7.07 9.03 0.41
CA PRO A 193 -8.30 8.79 -0.34
C PRO A 193 -9.10 10.07 -0.52
N GLU A 194 -9.85 10.16 -1.62
CA GLU A 194 -10.77 11.27 -1.82
C GLU A 194 -11.85 11.18 -0.74
N GLU A 195 -12.15 12.30 -0.07
CA GLU A 195 -13.30 12.35 0.82
C GLU A 195 -14.54 11.97 0.01
N ALA A 196 -15.35 11.06 0.55
CA ALA A 196 -16.61 10.69 -0.08
C ALA A 196 -17.50 11.94 -0.10
N THR A 197 -17.52 12.65 -1.23
CA THR A 197 -18.53 13.68 -1.48
C THR A 197 -19.87 12.95 -1.42
N GLU A 198 -20.69 13.22 -0.40
CA GLU A 198 -22.08 12.77 -0.40
C GLU A 198 -22.78 13.45 -1.59
N GLU A 199 -22.73 12.80 -2.74
CA GLU A 199 -23.54 13.15 -3.90
C GLU A 199 -25.00 13.24 -3.39
N PRO A 200 -25.67 14.40 -3.51
CA PRO A 200 -27.06 14.50 -3.11
C PRO A 200 -27.83 13.47 -3.92
N SER A 201 -28.34 12.46 -3.23
CA SER A 201 -29.14 11.40 -3.80
C SER A 201 -30.29 12.05 -4.56
N ALA A 202 -30.22 12.03 -5.90
CA ALA A 202 -31.30 12.49 -6.75
C ALA A 202 -32.48 11.51 -6.62
N SER A 203 -33.24 11.67 -5.53
CA SER A 203 -34.53 11.03 -5.34
C SER A 203 -35.63 11.97 -5.82
N SER A 204 -36.51 11.39 -6.64
CA SER A 204 -37.86 11.85 -6.95
C SER A 204 -38.03 13.09 -7.86
N GLN A 205 -38.03 12.86 -9.16
CA GLN A 205 -39.13 13.39 -9.97
C GLN A 205 -40.16 12.28 -10.18
N ALA A 206 -41.10 12.20 -9.23
CA ALA A 206 -42.42 11.69 -9.52
C ALA A 206 -43.07 12.65 -10.52
N SER A 207 -43.27 12.19 -11.75
CA SER A 207 -44.25 12.78 -12.65
C SER A 207 -45.33 11.72 -12.84
N GLU A 208 -46.33 11.76 -11.96
CA GLU A 208 -47.65 11.24 -12.26
C GLU A 208 -48.18 11.94 -13.51
N SER A 209 -48.45 11.20 -14.59
CA SER A 209 -49.63 11.48 -15.40
C SER A 209 -50.05 10.22 -16.16
N SER A 210 -51.04 9.55 -15.57
CA SER A 210 -52.25 9.05 -16.23
C SER A 210 -52.10 8.06 -17.39
N SER A 211 -52.27 6.78 -17.06
CA SER A 211 -52.82 5.77 -17.97
C SER A 211 -54.22 6.17 -18.47
N PRO A 212 -54.60 5.76 -19.68
CA PRO A 212 -55.98 5.37 -19.97
C PRO A 212 -56.09 3.86 -20.13
N SER A 213 -57.12 3.34 -19.48
CA SER A 213 -57.55 1.95 -19.41
C SER A 213 -58.31 1.46 -20.65
N SER A 214 -58.27 0.13 -20.81
CA SER A 214 -59.30 -0.78 -21.36
C SER A 214 -59.63 -0.75 -22.86
N ASP A 215 -59.05 -1.73 -23.57
CA ASP A 215 -59.73 -2.90 -24.19
C ASP A 215 -61.17 -2.76 -24.70
N SER A 216 -61.40 -2.98 -26.00
CA SER A 216 -62.42 -3.92 -26.49
C SER A 216 -62.34 -4.08 -28.02
N SER A 217 -62.29 -5.34 -28.44
CA SER A 217 -62.52 -5.80 -29.82
C SER A 217 -63.97 -5.60 -30.25
N SER A 218 -64.23 -5.35 -31.54
CA SER A 218 -65.19 -6.09 -32.40
C SER A 218 -65.56 -5.34 -33.70
N GLU A 219 -65.37 -6.05 -34.82
CA GLU A 219 -66.25 -6.19 -36.00
C GLU A 219 -66.76 -4.98 -36.82
N ALA A 220 -66.31 -5.01 -38.10
CA ALA A 220 -67.10 -5.21 -39.32
C ALA A 220 -68.17 -4.20 -39.80
N SER A 221 -68.09 -4.03 -41.12
CA SER A 221 -69.18 -3.82 -42.09
C SER A 221 -69.65 -2.39 -42.45
N SER A 222 -69.22 -2.01 -43.67
CA SER A 222 -70.08 -1.69 -44.82
C SER A 222 -70.75 -0.31 -44.96
N SER A 223 -70.48 0.31 -46.13
CA SER A 223 -71.38 1.10 -47.02
C SER A 223 -71.92 2.44 -46.44
N GLU A 224 -72.26 3.51 -47.16
CA GLU A 224 -72.43 3.88 -48.57
C GLU A 224 -72.61 5.43 -48.63
N SER A 225 -72.46 6.03 -49.81
CA SER A 225 -73.01 7.35 -50.25
C SER A 225 -72.40 8.62 -49.62
N GLU A 226 -72.10 9.71 -50.33
CA GLU A 226 -72.56 10.28 -51.62
C GLU A 226 -71.40 10.79 -52.49
#